data_AF-A0A9D1J803-F1
#
_entry.id   AF-A0A9D1J803-F1
#
_cell.length_a   1.000
_cell.length_b   1.000
_cell.length_c   1.000
_cell.angle_alpha   90.00
_cell.angle_beta   90.00
_cell.angle_gamma   90.00
#
_symmetry.space_group_name_H-M   'P 1'
#
loop_
_entity.id
_entity.type
_entity.pdbx_description
1 polymer ?
#
loop_
_entity_poly.entity_id
_entity_poly.type
_entity_poly.pdbx_seq_one_letter_code
_entity_poly.pdbx_strand_id
1 'polypeptide(L)'
;MNKQQLTKLSVEEKALLTSGRGAWHTHAVGDLPEIMMTDGPHGLRKQSDAPKGINDSNVATCFPTSCAVASSWNVQNAAEIARCIAEEAIAEEVSVVLGPGVNIKRSPLCGRNFEYYSEDPLLAGEMASA
;
A
#
# COMPACT_ATOMS: atom_id res chain seq x y z
N MET A 1 -13.97 -12.73 -5.95
CA MET A 1 -15.40 -12.96 -5.65
C MET A 1 -16.20 -12.96 -6.94
N ASN A 2 -16.87 -14.06 -7.28
CA ASN A 2 -17.76 -14.09 -8.45
C ASN A 2 -19.19 -13.64 -8.05
N LYS A 3 -20.04 -13.30 -9.03
CA LYS A 3 -21.41 -12.83 -8.75
C LYS A 3 -22.25 -13.82 -7.93
N GLN A 4 -21.98 -15.12 -8.04
CA GLN A 4 -22.72 -16.17 -7.32
C GLN A 4 -22.36 -16.25 -5.83
N GLN A 5 -21.14 -15.87 -5.44
CA GLN A 5 -20.73 -15.79 -4.03
C GLN A 5 -21.43 -14.60 -3.34
N LEU A 6 -21.51 -13.45 -4.01
CA LEU A 6 -22.20 -12.25 -3.53
C LEU A 6 -23.67 -12.49 -3.19
N THR A 7 -24.37 -13.30 -3.99
CA THR A 7 -25.80 -13.59 -3.77
C THR A 7 -26.07 -14.46 -2.55
N LYS A 8 -25.06 -15.19 -2.05
CA LYS A 8 -25.18 -16.05 -0.87
C LYS A 8 -25.05 -15.28 0.45
N LEU A 9 -24.49 -14.07 0.41
CA LEU A 9 -24.27 -13.25 1.60
C LEU A 9 -25.55 -12.52 2.03
N SER A 10 -25.77 -12.44 3.34
CA SER A 10 -26.80 -11.60 3.95
C SER A 10 -26.52 -10.11 3.69
N VAL A 11 -27.49 -9.24 4.00
CA VAL A 11 -27.30 -7.79 3.87
C VAL A 11 -26.25 -7.29 4.88
N GLU A 12 -26.27 -7.85 6.08
CA GLU A 12 -25.34 -7.55 7.17
C GLU A 12 -23.92 -7.99 6.79
N GLU A 13 -23.76 -9.20 6.24
CA GLU A 13 -22.50 -9.71 5.71
C GLU A 13 -21.93 -8.82 4.60
N LYS A 14 -22.80 -8.34 3.68
CA LYS A 14 -22.40 -7.38 2.65
C LYS A 14 -21.97 -6.03 3.23
N ALA A 15 -22.64 -5.54 4.28
CA ALA A 15 -22.28 -4.31 4.94
C ALA A 15 -20.87 -4.38 5.56
N LEU A 16 -20.49 -5.53 6.14
CA LEU A 16 -19.15 -5.75 6.69
C LEU A 16 -18.04 -5.63 5.65
N LEU A 17 -18.30 -5.96 4.38
CA LEU A 17 -17.31 -5.82 3.30
C LEU A 17 -16.97 -4.36 2.96
N THR A 18 -17.70 -3.38 3.50
CA THR A 18 -17.51 -1.95 3.19
C THR A 18 -16.72 -1.19 4.26
N SER A 19 -16.28 -1.88 5.31
CA SER A 19 -15.47 -1.30 6.39
C SER A 19 -14.29 -2.21 6.73
N GLY A 20 -13.25 -1.63 7.33
CA GLY A 20 -12.16 -2.41 7.91
C GLY A 20 -12.55 -3.04 9.24
N ARG A 21 -12.07 -4.25 9.49
CA ARG A 21 -11.98 -4.85 10.82
C ARG A 21 -10.78 -4.23 11.53
N GLY A 22 -10.99 -3.06 12.12
CA GLY A 22 -9.91 -2.24 12.66
C GLY A 22 -9.14 -1.51 11.56
N ALA A 23 -7.86 -1.21 11.80
CA ALA A 23 -7.09 -0.32 10.93
C ALA A 23 -6.52 -1.00 9.66
N TRP A 24 -6.25 -2.30 9.71
CA TRP A 24 -5.40 -2.97 8.71
C TRP A 24 -6.01 -4.22 8.06
N HIS A 25 -7.18 -4.68 8.52
CA HIS A 25 -7.79 -5.92 8.03
C HIS A 25 -9.18 -5.65 7.47
N THR A 26 -9.59 -6.43 6.48
CA THR A 26 -11.01 -6.54 6.10
C THR A 26 -11.74 -7.48 7.06
N HIS A 27 -13.07 -7.50 7.01
CA HIS A 27 -13.82 -8.57 7.64
C HIS A 27 -13.71 -9.87 6.83
N ALA A 28 -13.56 -11.01 7.51
CA ALA A 28 -13.85 -12.32 6.95
C ALA A 28 -15.37 -12.51 6.91
N VAL A 29 -15.92 -12.96 5.78
CA VAL A 29 -17.37 -13.05 5.55
C VAL A 29 -17.69 -14.28 4.70
N GLY A 30 -18.51 -15.20 5.22
CA GLY A 30 -18.76 -16.49 4.59
C GLY A 30 -17.45 -17.25 4.33
N ASP A 31 -17.21 -17.64 3.08
CA ASP A 31 -15.98 -18.31 2.64
C ASP A 31 -14.84 -17.33 2.27
N LEU A 32 -15.06 -16.02 2.38
CA LEU A 32 -14.03 -15.02 2.08
C LEU A 32 -13.13 -14.81 3.30
N PRO A 33 -11.82 -15.08 3.19
CA PRO A 33 -10.90 -14.80 4.28
C PRO A 33 -10.76 -13.28 4.46
N GLU A 34 -10.34 -12.89 5.66
CA GLU A 34 -9.82 -11.54 5.84
C GLU A 34 -8.51 -11.37 5.06
N ILE A 35 -8.24 -10.14 4.64
CA ILE A 35 -6.95 -9.76 4.07
C ILE A 35 -6.34 -8.64 4.87
N MET A 36 -5.01 -8.65 4.96
CA MET A 36 -4.23 -7.57 5.57
C MET A 36 -3.79 -6.56 4.50
N MET A 37 -3.90 -5.28 4.84
CA MET A 37 -3.30 -4.17 4.11
C MET A 37 -2.39 -3.36 5.04
N THR A 38 -1.32 -2.78 4.51
CA THR A 38 -0.41 -1.94 5.33
C THR A 38 0.37 -0.94 4.47
N ASP A 39 0.97 0.06 5.12
CA ASP A 39 1.82 1.05 4.46
C ASP A 39 3.15 0.41 3.99
N GLY A 40 3.87 0.99 3.03
CA GLY A 40 3.46 2.08 2.16
C GLY A 40 4.47 2.37 1.03
N PRO A 41 4.53 3.61 0.53
CA PRO A 41 5.07 3.92 -0.80
C PRO A 41 6.58 3.74 -0.99
N HIS A 42 7.35 3.53 0.07
CA HIS A 42 8.81 3.34 0.01
C HIS A 42 9.31 2.26 0.99
N GLY A 43 8.49 1.23 1.22
CA GLY A 43 8.83 0.08 2.08
C GLY A 43 7.63 -0.40 2.89
N LEU A 44 7.68 -1.65 3.33
CA LEU A 44 6.61 -2.26 4.14
C LEU A 44 6.69 -1.77 5.60
N ARG A 45 5.53 -1.48 6.21
CA ARG A 45 5.40 -1.02 7.60
C ARG A 45 4.33 -1.82 8.35
N LYS A 46 4.53 -3.13 8.42
CA LYS A 46 3.68 -4.04 9.21
C LYS A 46 4.00 -3.89 10.71
N GLN A 47 3.00 -3.61 11.53
CA GLN A 47 3.15 -3.58 12.99
C GLN A 47 3.13 -5.00 13.58
N SER A 48 3.92 -5.25 14.61
CA SER A 48 3.90 -6.54 15.32
C SER A 48 2.66 -6.66 16.21
N ASP A 49 2.11 -7.87 16.35
CA ASP A 49 0.92 -8.15 17.19
C ASP A 49 1.17 -7.94 18.70
N ALA A 50 2.43 -7.80 19.12
CA ALA A 50 2.79 -7.49 20.50
C ALA A 50 2.65 -5.99 20.77
N PRO A 51 2.30 -5.55 22.01
CA PRO A 51 2.26 -4.15 22.41
C PRO A 51 3.67 -3.57 22.47
N LYS A 52 4.20 -3.30 21.29
CA LYS A 52 5.36 -2.46 21.05
C LYS A 52 4.80 -1.11 20.61
N GLY A 53 5.52 -0.01 20.83
CA GLY A 53 4.95 1.34 20.70
C GLY A 53 4.35 1.59 19.31
N ILE A 54 3.60 2.68 19.14
CA ILE A 54 2.95 3.07 17.87
C ILE A 54 3.92 3.02 16.65
N ASN A 55 5.23 3.13 16.92
CA ASN A 55 6.30 3.19 15.93
C ASN A 55 7.03 1.85 15.68
N ASP A 56 6.71 0.76 16.38
CA ASP A 56 7.42 -0.49 16.21
C ASP A 56 6.80 -1.30 15.05
N SER A 57 7.61 -1.51 14.00
CA SER A 57 7.27 -2.37 12.86
C SER A 57 8.16 -3.61 12.82
N ASN A 58 7.70 -4.63 12.09
CA ASN A 58 8.58 -5.69 11.62
C ASN A 58 9.72 -5.06 10.79
N VAL A 59 10.88 -5.74 10.78
CA VAL A 59 12.04 -5.28 10.02
C VAL A 59 11.72 -5.43 8.53
N ALA A 60 11.86 -4.33 7.79
CA ALA A 60 11.63 -4.25 6.35
C ALA A 60 12.64 -3.30 5.71
N THR A 61 12.81 -3.39 4.39
CA THR A 61 13.72 -2.47 3.69
C THR A 61 13.10 -1.08 3.57
N CYS A 62 13.84 -0.06 3.99
CA CYS A 62 13.47 1.34 3.78
C CYS A 62 14.11 1.84 2.48
N PHE A 63 13.31 1.93 1.42
CA PHE A 63 13.76 2.41 0.11
C PHE A 63 13.83 3.95 0.07
N PRO A 64 14.56 4.53 -0.90
CA PRO A 64 14.49 5.97 -1.16
C PRO A 64 13.05 6.43 -1.39
N THR A 65 12.74 7.63 -0.91
CA THR A 65 11.40 8.20 -1.05
C THR A 65 11.07 8.47 -2.52
N SER A 66 9.79 8.48 -2.90
CA SER A 66 9.37 8.57 -4.31
C SER A 66 9.93 9.80 -5.04
N CYS A 67 10.18 10.91 -4.34
CA CYS A 67 10.85 12.07 -4.94
C CYS A 67 12.31 11.80 -5.36
N ALA A 68 13.05 11.03 -4.56
CA ALA A 68 14.42 10.63 -4.86
C ALA A 68 14.45 9.60 -5.99
N VAL A 69 13.51 8.64 -5.97
CA VAL A 69 13.36 7.66 -7.05
C VAL A 69 13.01 8.36 -8.37
N ALA A 70 12.05 9.29 -8.37
CA ALA A 70 11.68 10.11 -9.54
C ALA A 70 12.86 10.89 -10.11
N SER A 71 13.77 11.36 -9.26
CA SER A 71 14.97 12.10 -9.67
C SER A 71 15.94 11.28 -10.51
N SER A 72 15.81 9.94 -10.53
CA SER A 72 16.57 9.07 -11.42
C SER A 72 16.04 9.03 -12.86
N TRP A 73 14.77 9.40 -13.09
CA TRP A 73 14.05 9.24 -14.36
C TRP A 73 14.12 7.82 -14.94
N ASN A 74 14.34 6.82 -14.08
CA ASN A 74 14.52 5.44 -14.47
C ASN A 74 13.36 4.59 -13.96
N VAL A 75 12.41 4.32 -14.85
CA VAL A 75 11.24 3.47 -14.58
C VAL A 75 11.63 2.05 -14.20
N GLN A 76 12.75 1.51 -14.72
CA GLN A 76 13.20 0.16 -14.36
C GLN A 76 13.65 0.08 -12.91
N ASN A 77 14.25 1.16 -12.38
CA ASN A 77 14.60 1.23 -10.96
C ASN A 77 13.34 1.29 -10.07
N ALA A 78 12.30 2.01 -10.50
CA ALA A 78 11.03 2.05 -9.77
C ALA A 78 10.34 0.68 -9.74
N ALA A 79 10.28 -0.01 -10.87
CA ALA A 79 9.73 -1.36 -11.00
C ALA A 79 10.47 -2.37 -10.09
N GLU A 80 11.80 -2.29 -10.05
CA GLU A 80 12.61 -3.17 -9.20
C GLU A 80 12.37 -2.92 -7.71
N ILE A 81 12.23 -1.66 -7.30
CA ILE A 81 11.84 -1.32 -5.92
C ILE A 81 10.45 -1.88 -5.61
N ALA A 82 9.48 -1.72 -6.51
CA ALA A 82 8.13 -2.24 -6.33
C ALA A 82 8.13 -3.78 -6.22
N ARG A 83 8.93 -4.48 -7.02
CA ARG A 83 9.13 -5.93 -6.94
C ARG A 83 9.66 -6.35 -5.56
N CYS A 84 10.69 -5.69 -5.05
CA CYS A 84 11.23 -5.99 -3.73
C CYS A 84 10.20 -5.73 -2.61
N ILE A 85 9.43 -4.64 -2.68
CA ILE A 85 8.34 -4.37 -1.73
C ILE A 85 7.27 -5.47 -1.78
N ALA A 86 6.92 -5.95 -2.97
CA ALA A 86 5.95 -7.03 -3.13
C ALA A 86 6.47 -8.37 -2.56
N GLU A 87 7.77 -8.66 -2.72
CA GLU A 87 8.40 -9.84 -2.12
C GLU A 87 8.36 -9.79 -0.59
N GLU A 88 8.66 -8.64 0.01
CA GLU A 88 8.53 -8.44 1.45
C GLU A 88 7.06 -8.55 1.90
N ALA A 89 6.11 -8.00 1.14
CA ALA A 89 4.69 -8.11 1.46
C ALA A 89 4.20 -9.56 1.44
N ILE A 90 4.62 -10.36 0.46
CA ILE A 90 4.30 -11.80 0.38
C ILE A 90 4.89 -12.55 1.58
N ALA A 91 6.16 -12.30 1.91
CA ALA A 91 6.83 -12.93 3.05
C ALA A 91 6.14 -12.61 4.39
N GLU A 92 5.52 -11.42 4.49
CA GLU A 92 4.81 -10.94 5.66
C GLU A 92 3.28 -11.15 5.58
N GLU A 93 2.77 -11.96 4.65
CA GLU A 93 1.33 -12.28 4.50
C GLU A 93 0.44 -11.03 4.31
N VAL A 94 0.99 -9.97 3.72
CA VAL A 94 0.27 -8.74 3.39
C VAL A 94 -0.28 -8.84 1.96
N SER A 95 -1.60 -8.69 1.83
CA SER A 95 -2.28 -8.81 0.53
C SER A 95 -2.26 -7.50 -0.27
N VAL A 96 -2.20 -6.34 0.40
CA VAL A 96 -2.21 -5.03 -0.24
C VAL A 96 -1.22 -4.08 0.44
N VAL A 97 -0.30 -3.51 -0.33
CA VAL A 97 0.56 -2.42 0.11
C VAL A 97 -0.08 -1.08 -0.29
N LEU A 98 -0.19 -0.15 0.65
CA LEU A 98 -0.82 1.16 0.44
C LEU A 98 0.14 2.14 -0.25
N GLY A 99 0.32 1.97 -1.55
CA GLY A 99 1.13 2.84 -2.39
C GLY A 99 0.95 2.56 -3.88
N PRO A 100 1.67 3.30 -4.74
CA PRO A 100 2.52 4.45 -4.42
C PRO A 100 1.71 5.75 -4.19
N GLY A 101 2.37 6.77 -3.65
CA GLY A 101 1.81 8.13 -3.57
C GLY A 101 1.98 8.89 -4.87
N VAL A 102 0.88 9.32 -5.50
CA VAL A 102 0.88 9.90 -6.86
C VAL A 102 0.29 11.31 -6.93
N ASN A 103 0.13 11.99 -5.80
CA ASN A 103 -0.34 13.38 -5.81
C ASN A 103 0.69 14.31 -6.48
N ILE A 104 0.21 15.29 -7.24
CA ILE A 104 1.06 16.31 -7.84
C ILE A 104 1.60 17.25 -6.77
N LYS A 105 2.91 17.54 -6.84
CA LYS A 105 3.59 18.54 -6.00
C LYS A 105 3.22 19.97 -6.39
N ARG A 106 1.94 20.33 -6.21
CA ARG A 106 1.41 21.65 -6.57
C ARG A 106 2.16 22.81 -5.90
N SER A 107 2.60 22.59 -4.67
CA SER A 107 3.36 23.57 -3.89
C SER A 107 4.50 22.84 -3.18
N PRO A 108 5.70 23.44 -3.09
CA PRO A 108 6.82 22.85 -2.38
C PRO A 108 6.56 22.71 -0.87
N LEU A 109 5.55 23.41 -0.32
CA LEU A 109 5.23 23.42 1.11
C LEU A 109 4.38 22.23 1.57
N CYS A 110 3.93 21.35 0.68
CA CYS A 110 3.15 20.17 1.07
C CYS A 110 4.02 19.18 1.85
N GLY A 111 3.62 18.86 3.09
CA GLY A 111 4.39 18.00 3.99
C GLY A 111 4.58 16.55 3.53
N ARG A 112 3.83 16.11 2.51
CA ARG A 112 3.92 14.77 1.93
C ARG A 112 4.66 14.73 0.58
N ASN A 113 5.24 15.85 0.14
CA ASN A 113 5.95 15.89 -1.15
C ASN A 113 7.11 14.89 -1.25
N PHE A 114 7.70 14.47 -0.13
CA PHE A 114 8.80 13.53 -0.14
C PHE A 114 8.39 12.15 -0.69
N GLU A 115 7.16 11.71 -0.43
CA GLU A 115 6.59 10.42 -0.86
C GLU A 115 5.74 10.51 -2.14
N TYR A 116 5.78 11.66 -2.82
CA TYR A 116 5.18 11.83 -4.15
C TYR A 116 6.27 11.95 -5.21
N TYR A 117 6.02 11.47 -6.43
CA TYR A 117 7.01 11.43 -7.50
C TYR A 117 7.39 12.83 -8.02
N SER A 118 6.44 13.59 -8.59
CA SER A 118 6.76 14.80 -9.35
C SER A 118 5.69 15.89 -9.28
N GLU A 119 6.06 17.11 -9.67
CA GLU A 119 5.13 18.17 -10.06
C GLU A 119 4.62 17.99 -11.50
N ASP A 120 5.34 17.23 -12.32
CA ASP A 120 4.96 16.89 -13.70
C ASP A 120 4.11 15.60 -13.74
N PRO A 121 2.92 15.62 -14.36
CA PRO A 121 2.02 14.47 -14.38
C PRO A 121 2.51 13.30 -15.23
N LEU A 122 3.28 13.55 -16.29
CA LEU A 122 3.80 12.47 -17.13
C LEU A 122 4.85 11.68 -16.35
N LEU A 123 5.85 12.36 -15.77
CA LEU A 123 6.85 11.72 -14.94
C LEU A 123 6.21 11.01 -13.74
N ALA A 124 5.25 11.66 -13.06
CA ALA A 124 4.56 11.02 -11.93
C ALA A 124 3.81 9.75 -12.35
N GLY A 125 3.15 9.76 -13.51
CA GLY A 125 2.42 8.61 -14.05
C GLY A 125 3.35 7.47 -14.46
N GLU A 126 4.39 7.77 -15.25
CA GLU A 126 5.36 6.77 -15.72
C GLU A 126 6.06 6.09 -14.53
N MET A 127 6.54 6.86 -13.55
CA MET A 127 7.21 6.30 -12.37
C MET A 127 6.27 5.50 -11.46
N ALA A 128 4.98 5.83 -11.42
CA ALA A 128 3.98 5.12 -10.63
C ALA A 128 3.44 3.85 -11.33
N SER A 129 3.51 3.80 -12.65
CA SER A 129 3.04 2.66 -13.46
C SER A 129 4.06 1.53 -13.59
N ALA A 130 5.32 1.84 -13.30
CA ALA A 130 6.46 0.92 -13.32
C ALA A 130 6.33 -0.18 -12.25
#